data_AF-A0A6A6Z1J8-F1
#
_entry.id   AF-A0A6A6Z1J8-F1
#
_cell.length_a   1.000
_cell.length_b   1.000
_cell.length_c   1.000
_cell.angle_alpha   90.00
_cell.angle_beta   90.00
_cell.angle_gamma   90.00
#
_symmetry.space_group_name_H-M   'P 1'
#
loop_
_entity.id
_entity.type
_entity.pdbx_description
1 polymer ?
#
loop_
_entity_poly.entity_id
_entity_poly.type
_entity_poly.pdbx_seq_one_letter_code
_entity_poly.pdbx_strand_id
1 'polypeptide(L)'
;MVPQLPDDILHMLCEELALQRSLDTLFNCATASRALAIPALTWLYRSHHKSPVRGGGDDEAISMATHELVVQRWSILWRSIIASALDATLFPYCRYITTLDLRDLAYLLENDKFKGKILKSFFRADLAKFHHTMEVPYRKSKRTVLNVNSIIDAVGEAVTEHTPMLEQISGQLLSHALVRWVPRLPRLHSLELWDGKALEDEILHASIRANCPHFDALSIYHW
;
A
#
# COMPACT_ATOMS: atom_id res chain seq x y z
N MET A 1 35.59 12.89 -17.48
CA MET A 1 34.37 12.71 -16.67
C MET A 1 33.18 13.01 -17.57
N VAL A 2 32.22 12.10 -17.71
CA VAL A 2 31.00 12.37 -18.47
C VAL A 2 30.19 13.39 -17.66
N PRO A 3 29.70 14.49 -18.24
CA PRO A 3 28.88 15.46 -17.51
C PRO A 3 27.60 14.75 -17.04
N GLN A 4 27.43 14.68 -15.73
CA GLN A 4 26.24 14.13 -15.11
C GLN A 4 25.27 15.28 -14.84
N LEU A 5 24.01 15.12 -15.26
CA LEU A 5 22.96 16.07 -14.91
C LEU A 5 22.84 16.17 -13.38
N PRO A 6 22.53 17.35 -12.83
CA PRO A 6 22.25 17.49 -11.40
C PRO A 6 21.08 16.60 -10.96
N ASP A 7 21.14 16.12 -9.73
CA ASP A 7 20.16 15.16 -9.17
C ASP A 7 18.73 15.73 -9.17
N ASP A 8 18.59 17.03 -8.86
CA ASP A 8 17.29 17.73 -8.90
C ASP A 8 16.64 17.67 -10.29
N ILE A 9 17.45 17.78 -11.35
CA ILE A 9 16.94 17.66 -12.73
C ILE A 9 16.45 16.24 -13.00
N LEU A 10 17.17 15.22 -12.51
CA LEU A 10 16.74 13.82 -12.66
C LEU A 10 15.44 13.55 -11.90
N HIS A 11 15.29 14.11 -10.70
CA HIS A 11 14.04 14.05 -9.93
C HIS A 11 12.89 14.76 -10.65
N MET A 12 13.09 15.95 -11.21
CA MET A 12 12.05 16.64 -11.98
C MET A 12 11.62 15.86 -13.24
N LEU A 13 12.57 15.27 -13.97
CA LEU A 13 12.24 14.43 -15.13
C LEU A 13 11.39 13.22 -14.73
N CYS A 14 11.74 12.55 -13.62
CA CYS A 14 10.99 11.42 -13.11
C CYS A 14 9.61 11.82 -12.56
N GLU A 15 9.50 13.02 -11.97
CA GLU A 15 8.22 13.59 -11.54
C GLU A 15 7.27 13.76 -12.73
N GLU A 16 7.74 14.39 -13.81
CA GLU A 16 6.95 14.57 -15.02
C GLU A 16 6.50 13.24 -15.63
N LEU A 17 7.37 12.23 -15.66
CA LEU A 17 6.99 10.88 -16.09
C LEU A 17 5.90 10.27 -15.19
N ALA A 18 5.96 10.49 -13.88
CA ALA A 18 4.94 10.02 -12.95
C ALA A 18 3.60 10.76 -13.12
N LEU A 19 3.64 12.08 -13.39
CA LEU A 19 2.45 12.88 -13.71
C LEU A 19 1.76 12.38 -14.99
N GLN A 20 2.55 11.99 -15.99
CA GLN A 20 2.09 11.38 -17.24
C GLN A 20 1.65 9.90 -17.08
N ARG A 21 1.79 9.31 -15.89
CA ARG A 21 1.52 7.89 -15.61
C ARG A 21 2.37 6.91 -16.43
N SER A 22 3.55 7.34 -16.86
CA SER A 22 4.50 6.53 -17.63
C SER A 22 5.35 5.61 -16.72
N LEU A 23 4.68 4.71 -16.00
CA LEU A 23 5.30 3.83 -14.99
C LEU A 23 6.33 2.87 -15.61
N ASP A 24 6.08 2.37 -16.83
CA ASP A 24 7.04 1.50 -17.54
C ASP A 24 8.33 2.26 -17.88
N THR A 25 8.21 3.52 -18.30
CA THR A 25 9.38 4.39 -18.57
C THR A 25 10.15 4.65 -17.28
N LEU A 26 9.47 4.92 -16.16
CA LEU A 26 10.11 5.05 -14.85
C LEU A 26 10.86 3.78 -14.44
N PHE A 27 10.27 2.61 -14.64
CA PHE A 27 10.95 1.34 -14.36
C PHE A 27 12.19 1.15 -15.25
N ASN A 28 12.10 1.50 -16.53
CA ASN A 28 13.24 1.47 -17.44
C ASN A 28 14.33 2.46 -17.01
N CYS A 29 13.98 3.68 -16.58
CA CYS A 29 14.93 4.64 -16.02
C CYS A 29 15.64 4.08 -14.78
N ALA A 30 14.88 3.42 -13.88
CA ALA A 30 15.43 2.82 -12.67
C ALA A 30 16.46 1.71 -12.94
N THR A 31 16.29 0.99 -14.04
CA THR A 31 17.16 -0.14 -14.43
C THR A 31 18.28 0.26 -15.39
N ALA A 32 18.13 1.38 -16.12
CA ALA A 32 19.10 1.81 -17.13
C ALA A 32 20.38 2.42 -16.55
N SER A 33 20.31 3.13 -15.41
CA SER A 33 21.50 3.76 -14.81
C SER A 33 21.41 3.91 -13.30
N ARG A 34 22.57 3.89 -12.64
CA ARG A 34 22.68 4.14 -11.19
C ARG A 34 22.21 5.55 -10.80
N ALA A 35 22.44 6.54 -11.67
CA ALA A 35 22.03 7.93 -11.41
C ALA A 35 20.50 8.09 -11.42
N LEU A 36 19.80 7.35 -12.28
CA LEU A 36 18.33 7.40 -12.38
C LEU A 36 17.63 6.45 -11.40
N ALA A 37 18.34 5.49 -10.81
CA ALA A 37 17.75 4.48 -9.93
C ALA A 37 16.92 5.09 -8.79
N ILE A 38 17.51 5.99 -8.00
CA ILE A 38 16.84 6.61 -6.85
C ILE A 38 15.71 7.57 -7.30
N PRO A 39 15.94 8.52 -8.23
CA PRO A 39 14.88 9.39 -8.72
C PRO A 39 13.67 8.63 -9.28
N ALA A 40 13.93 7.64 -10.14
CA ALA A 40 12.87 6.88 -10.79
C ALA A 40 12.11 5.99 -9.81
N LEU A 41 12.80 5.28 -8.91
CA LEU A 41 12.12 4.48 -7.87
C LEU A 41 11.31 5.35 -6.92
N THR A 42 11.81 6.52 -6.53
CA THR A 42 11.09 7.46 -5.67
C THR A 42 9.74 7.81 -6.29
N TRP A 43 9.75 8.25 -7.54
CA TRP A 43 8.52 8.68 -8.23
C TRP A 43 7.61 7.52 -8.65
N LEU A 44 8.18 6.34 -8.95
CA LEU A 44 7.42 5.12 -9.20
C LEU A 44 6.60 4.72 -7.96
N TYR A 45 7.21 4.71 -6.77
CA TYR A 45 6.52 4.34 -5.53
C TYR A 45 5.67 5.46 -4.94
N ARG A 46 6.01 6.73 -5.14
CA ARG A 46 5.10 7.86 -4.84
C ARG A 46 3.78 7.74 -5.61
N SER A 47 3.86 7.34 -6.87
CA SER A 47 2.69 7.21 -7.75
C SER A 47 2.12 5.79 -7.84
N HIS A 48 2.53 4.85 -6.97
CA HIS A 48 2.07 3.46 -7.03
C HIS A 48 0.53 3.32 -6.93
N HIS A 49 -0.12 4.26 -6.22
CA HIS A 49 -1.57 4.33 -6.11
C HIS A 49 -2.27 4.58 -7.46
N LYS A 50 -1.54 5.01 -8.51
CA LYS A 50 -2.05 5.19 -9.88
C LYS A 50 -1.80 3.97 -10.77
N SER A 51 -1.23 2.90 -10.22
CA SER A 51 -0.85 1.72 -10.98
C SER A 51 -2.06 1.00 -11.60
N PRO A 52 -1.99 0.58 -12.88
CA PRO A 52 -3.12 -0.06 -13.57
C PRO A 52 -3.44 -1.46 -13.05
N VAL A 53 -2.59 -2.05 -12.20
CA VAL A 53 -2.84 -3.37 -11.60
C VAL A 53 -3.68 -3.31 -10.32
N ARG A 54 -4.00 -2.11 -9.82
CA ARG A 54 -4.92 -1.92 -8.69
C ARG A 54 -6.36 -2.30 -9.08
N GLY A 55 -7.13 -2.77 -8.10
CA GLY A 55 -8.53 -3.17 -8.31
C GLY A 55 -8.73 -4.46 -9.12
N GLY A 56 -7.68 -5.22 -9.42
CA GLY A 56 -7.81 -6.53 -10.09
C GLY A 56 -8.17 -6.49 -11.58
N GLY A 57 -8.37 -5.30 -12.15
CA GLY A 57 -8.76 -5.10 -13.56
C GLY A 57 -10.26 -5.35 -13.76
N ASP A 58 -11.09 -4.38 -13.40
CA ASP A 58 -12.56 -4.41 -13.43
C ASP A 58 -13.19 -4.47 -14.85
N ASP A 59 -12.41 -4.79 -15.88
CA ASP A 59 -12.94 -4.98 -17.22
C ASP A 59 -13.51 -6.41 -17.36
N GLU A 60 -14.84 -6.52 -17.28
CA GLU A 60 -15.60 -7.77 -17.45
C GLU A 60 -15.32 -8.52 -18.77
N ALA A 61 -14.69 -7.86 -19.74
CA ALA A 61 -14.34 -8.42 -21.05
C ALA A 61 -13.02 -9.24 -21.08
N ILE A 62 -12.29 -9.32 -19.96
CA ILE A 62 -10.96 -9.92 -19.92
C ILE A 62 -11.02 -11.43 -19.60
N SER A 63 -10.17 -12.23 -20.25
CA SER A 63 -10.08 -13.69 -20.01
C SER A 63 -9.71 -14.03 -18.55
N MET A 64 -10.17 -15.18 -18.05
CA MET A 64 -9.85 -15.64 -16.69
C MET A 64 -8.35 -15.71 -16.38
N ALA A 65 -7.53 -16.12 -17.35
CA ALA A 65 -6.08 -16.23 -17.18
C ALA A 65 -5.43 -14.84 -17.05
N THR A 66 -5.93 -13.86 -17.78
CA THR A 66 -5.46 -12.48 -17.68
C THR A 66 -5.85 -11.88 -16.33
N HIS A 67 -7.05 -12.14 -15.82
CA HIS A 67 -7.45 -11.69 -14.48
C HIS A 67 -6.58 -12.31 -13.37
N GLU A 68 -6.25 -13.61 -13.47
CA GLU A 68 -5.29 -14.25 -12.54
C GLU A 68 -3.90 -13.60 -12.61
N LEU A 69 -3.42 -13.25 -13.81
CA LEU A 69 -2.16 -12.53 -13.99
C LEU A 69 -2.21 -11.12 -13.37
N VAL A 70 -3.32 -10.39 -13.49
CA VAL A 70 -3.49 -9.06 -12.89
C VAL A 70 -3.46 -9.18 -11.36
N VAL A 71 -4.20 -10.13 -10.77
CA VAL A 71 -4.18 -10.39 -9.32
C VAL A 71 -2.80 -10.83 -8.85
N GLN A 72 -2.07 -11.60 -9.65
CA GLN A 72 -0.68 -11.95 -9.34
C GLN A 72 0.20 -10.70 -9.28
N ARG A 73 0.13 -9.80 -10.28
CA ARG A 73 0.89 -8.53 -10.29
C ARG A 73 0.50 -7.62 -9.13
N TRP A 74 -0.80 -7.54 -8.83
CA TRP A 74 -1.32 -6.79 -7.69
C TRP A 74 -0.77 -7.31 -6.36
N SER A 75 -0.72 -8.64 -6.20
CA SER A 75 -0.11 -9.28 -5.02
C SER A 75 1.38 -8.99 -4.90
N ILE A 76 2.10 -8.90 -6.03
CA ILE A 76 3.54 -8.59 -6.05
C ILE A 76 3.77 -7.12 -5.65
N LEU A 77 2.91 -6.20 -6.08
CA LEU A 77 2.98 -4.79 -5.68
C LEU A 77 2.90 -4.65 -4.15
N TRP A 78 1.85 -5.21 -3.55
CA TRP A 78 1.67 -5.18 -2.09
C TRP A 78 2.77 -5.92 -1.35
N ARG A 79 3.17 -7.09 -1.83
CA ARG A 79 4.29 -7.84 -1.24
C ARG A 79 5.58 -7.03 -1.26
N SER A 80 5.87 -6.28 -2.32
CA SER A 80 7.07 -5.44 -2.43
C SER A 80 7.05 -4.28 -1.43
N ILE A 81 5.90 -3.63 -1.24
CA ILE A 81 5.72 -2.57 -0.24
C ILE A 81 5.96 -3.13 1.16
N ILE A 82 5.28 -4.23 1.52
CA ILE A 82 5.38 -4.86 2.84
C ILE A 82 6.81 -5.35 3.09
N ALA A 83 7.43 -6.05 2.13
CA ALA A 83 8.80 -6.52 2.25
C ALA A 83 9.79 -5.37 2.49
N SER A 84 9.58 -4.22 1.84
CA SER A 84 10.44 -3.06 2.05
C SER A 84 10.29 -2.41 3.43
N ALA A 85 9.12 -2.54 4.06
CA ALA A 85 8.92 -2.14 5.45
C ALA A 85 9.57 -3.12 6.46
N LEU A 86 9.98 -4.30 5.99
CA LEU A 86 10.73 -5.28 6.78
C LEU A 86 12.24 -5.25 6.48
N ASP A 87 12.72 -4.22 5.77
CA ASP A 87 14.09 -4.13 5.26
C ASP A 87 14.52 -5.37 4.42
N ALA A 88 13.55 -6.10 3.84
CA ALA A 88 13.78 -7.31 3.05
C ALA A 88 13.96 -7.02 1.54
N THR A 89 14.13 -5.75 1.17
CA THR A 89 14.37 -5.30 -0.21
C THR A 89 15.63 -4.45 -0.28
N LEU A 90 16.29 -4.44 -1.45
CA LEU A 90 17.53 -3.67 -1.66
C LEU A 90 17.34 -2.16 -1.47
N PHE A 91 16.16 -1.64 -1.85
CA PHE A 91 15.78 -0.24 -1.65
C PHE A 91 14.55 -0.16 -0.74
N PRO A 92 14.43 0.89 0.08
CA PRO A 92 13.34 1.04 1.03
C PRO A 92 12.10 1.64 0.37
N TYR A 93 11.46 0.89 -0.54
CA TYR A 93 10.36 1.39 -1.38
C TYR A 93 9.22 2.04 -0.59
N CYS A 94 8.85 1.48 0.56
CA CYS A 94 7.83 2.01 1.46
C CYS A 94 8.11 3.47 1.87
N ARG A 95 9.38 3.86 2.08
CA ARG A 95 9.74 5.23 2.49
C ARG A 95 9.33 6.29 1.48
N TYR A 96 9.12 5.90 0.23
CA TYR A 96 8.74 6.81 -0.85
C TYR A 96 7.24 6.94 -1.02
N ILE A 97 6.42 6.05 -0.45
CA ILE A 97 4.96 6.13 -0.65
C ILE A 97 4.38 7.33 0.10
N THR A 98 3.43 8.00 -0.53
CA THR A 98 2.66 9.11 0.07
C THR A 98 1.22 8.70 0.37
N THR A 99 0.72 7.64 -0.26
CA THR A 99 -0.63 7.11 -0.04
C THR A 99 -0.56 5.67 0.43
N LEU A 100 -1.30 5.31 1.48
CA LEU A 100 -1.44 3.93 1.95
C LEU A 100 -2.90 3.53 1.88
N ASP A 101 -3.28 2.87 0.78
CA ASP A 101 -4.65 2.44 0.55
C ASP A 101 -4.90 1.01 1.02
N LEU A 102 -5.24 0.86 2.30
CA LEU A 102 -5.53 -0.44 2.90
C LEU A 102 -6.88 -1.02 2.45
N ARG A 103 -7.75 -0.24 1.79
CA ARG A 103 -8.94 -0.79 1.11
C ARG A 103 -8.53 -1.64 -0.08
N ASP A 104 -7.56 -1.16 -0.85
CA ASP A 104 -7.01 -1.87 -2.00
C ASP A 104 -6.33 -3.18 -1.58
N LEU A 105 -5.60 -3.18 -0.47
CA LEU A 105 -5.08 -4.43 0.11
C LEU A 105 -6.22 -5.36 0.54
N ALA A 106 -7.27 -4.85 1.18
CA ALA A 106 -8.42 -5.65 1.59
C ALA A 106 -9.09 -6.30 0.37
N TYR A 107 -9.33 -5.54 -0.71
CA TYR A 107 -9.89 -6.06 -1.96
C TYR A 107 -9.03 -7.15 -2.60
N LEU A 108 -7.70 -7.02 -2.56
CA LEU A 108 -6.80 -8.08 -2.99
C LEU A 108 -7.00 -9.36 -2.16
N LEU A 109 -7.04 -9.24 -0.83
CA LEU A 109 -7.13 -10.37 0.09
C LEU A 109 -8.49 -11.10 -0.02
N GLU A 110 -9.54 -10.38 -0.40
CA GLU A 110 -10.89 -10.91 -0.60
C GLU A 110 -11.13 -11.42 -2.03
N ASN A 111 -10.23 -11.13 -2.97
CA ASN A 111 -10.38 -11.51 -4.37
C ASN A 111 -10.42 -13.05 -4.55
N ASP A 112 -11.32 -13.53 -5.40
CA ASP A 112 -11.55 -14.96 -5.62
C ASP A 112 -10.36 -15.70 -6.27
N LYS A 113 -9.46 -14.97 -6.95
CA LYS A 113 -8.22 -15.50 -7.53
C LYS A 113 -7.05 -15.42 -6.57
N PHE A 114 -7.14 -14.71 -5.44
CA PHE A 114 -6.11 -14.66 -4.41
C PHE A 114 -6.09 -15.96 -3.59
N LYS A 115 -5.66 -17.06 -4.24
CA LYS A 115 -5.64 -18.41 -3.68
C LYS A 115 -4.48 -19.23 -4.24
N GLY A 116 -4.33 -20.45 -3.76
CA GLY A 116 -3.37 -21.41 -4.31
C GLY A 116 -1.94 -20.89 -4.28
N LYS A 117 -1.33 -20.74 -5.47
CA LYS A 117 0.07 -20.29 -5.61
C LYS A 117 0.24 -18.81 -5.25
N ILE A 118 -0.74 -17.95 -5.57
CA ILE A 118 -0.66 -16.51 -5.32
C ILE A 118 -0.62 -16.25 -3.81
N LEU A 119 -1.58 -16.81 -3.07
CA LEU A 119 -1.63 -16.69 -1.60
C LEU A 119 -0.36 -17.24 -0.93
N LYS A 120 0.11 -18.42 -1.33
CA LYS A 120 1.34 -19.02 -0.79
C LYS A 120 2.57 -18.16 -1.07
N SER A 121 2.64 -17.55 -2.25
CA SER A 121 3.74 -16.66 -2.64
C SER A 121 3.69 -15.34 -1.86
N PHE A 122 2.48 -14.80 -1.64
CA PHE A 122 2.27 -13.56 -0.91
C PHE A 122 2.78 -13.63 0.53
N PHE A 123 2.47 -14.70 1.26
CA PHE A 123 2.89 -14.87 2.66
C PHE A 123 4.21 -15.65 2.84
N ARG A 124 5.04 -15.76 1.80
CA ARG A 124 6.31 -16.50 1.90
C ARG A 124 7.38 -15.72 2.68
N ALA A 125 8.26 -16.44 3.37
CA ALA A 125 9.41 -15.89 4.12
C ALA A 125 8.96 -14.90 5.20
N ASP A 126 9.55 -13.70 5.27
CA ASP A 126 9.31 -12.74 6.35
C ASP A 126 7.86 -12.24 6.45
N LEU A 127 7.09 -12.39 5.37
CA LEU A 127 5.66 -12.05 5.35
C LEU A 127 4.77 -13.13 5.97
N ALA A 128 5.30 -14.31 6.31
CA ALA A 128 4.53 -15.38 6.93
C ALA A 128 3.88 -14.96 8.25
N LYS A 129 4.51 -14.01 8.97
CA LYS A 129 3.97 -13.44 10.22
C LYS A 129 2.64 -12.70 10.03
N PHE A 130 2.36 -12.23 8.82
CA PHE A 130 1.09 -11.56 8.48
C PHE A 130 0.02 -12.54 8.01
N HIS A 131 0.27 -13.85 7.98
CA HIS A 131 -0.72 -14.83 7.55
C HIS A 131 -1.69 -15.16 8.69
N HIS A 132 -2.60 -14.22 8.98
CA HIS A 132 -3.63 -14.40 10.00
C HIS A 132 -4.88 -15.07 9.40
N THR A 133 -5.39 -16.08 10.09
CA THR A 133 -6.59 -16.81 9.69
C THR A 133 -7.59 -16.86 10.83
N MET A 134 -8.86 -17.07 10.50
CA MET A 134 -9.94 -17.28 11.45
C MET A 134 -10.81 -18.46 11.02
N GLU A 135 -11.45 -19.10 11.99
CA GLU A 135 -12.46 -20.12 11.72
C GLU A 135 -13.84 -19.48 11.61
N VAL A 136 -14.52 -19.71 10.48
CA VAL A 136 -15.91 -19.32 10.29
C VAL A 136 -16.81 -20.56 10.23
N PRO A 137 -18.04 -20.49 10.76
CA PRO A 137 -19.02 -21.55 10.60
C PRO A 137 -19.28 -21.84 9.12
N TYR A 138 -19.24 -23.11 8.72
CA TYR A 138 -19.52 -23.53 7.35
C TYR A 138 -20.29 -24.86 7.34
N ARG A 139 -21.60 -24.78 7.09
CA ARG A 139 -22.51 -25.94 7.15
C ARG A 139 -22.38 -26.65 8.51
N LYS A 140 -22.02 -27.94 8.52
CA LYS A 140 -21.81 -28.77 9.73
C LYS A 140 -20.36 -28.75 10.24
N SER A 141 -19.49 -27.94 9.65
CA SER A 141 -18.07 -27.86 10.01
C SER A 141 -17.63 -26.41 10.18
N LYS A 142 -16.35 -26.22 10.47
CA LYS A 142 -15.69 -24.92 10.42
C LYS A 142 -14.85 -24.83 9.14
N ARG A 143 -14.68 -23.62 8.63
CA ARG A 143 -13.81 -23.32 7.49
C ARG A 143 -12.79 -22.26 7.94
N THR A 144 -11.51 -22.51 7.67
CA THR A 144 -10.46 -21.52 7.86
C THR A 144 -10.47 -20.54 6.70
N VAL A 145 -10.52 -19.24 7.00
CA VAL A 145 -10.45 -18.14 6.04
C VAL A 145 -9.41 -17.11 6.50
N LEU A 146 -8.97 -16.23 5.62
CA LEU A 146 -8.09 -15.12 6.01
C LEU A 146 -8.83 -14.18 6.96
N ASN A 147 -8.15 -13.74 8.01
CA ASN A 147 -8.65 -12.70 8.89
C ASN A 147 -8.18 -11.34 8.34
N VAL A 148 -8.90 -10.81 7.34
CA VAL A 148 -8.50 -9.59 6.60
C VAL A 148 -8.20 -8.43 7.55
N ASN A 149 -9.06 -8.16 8.53
CA ASN A 149 -8.85 -7.07 9.50
C ASN A 149 -7.54 -7.22 10.29
N SER A 150 -7.23 -8.43 10.77
CA SER A 150 -5.97 -8.69 11.47
C SER A 150 -4.74 -8.54 10.57
N ILE A 151 -4.87 -8.88 9.29
CA ILE A 151 -3.81 -8.69 8.29
C ILE A 151 -3.60 -7.20 8.01
N ILE A 152 -4.68 -6.45 7.81
CA ILE A 152 -4.65 -5.00 7.57
C ILE A 152 -4.02 -4.26 8.76
N ASP A 153 -4.41 -4.59 10.00
CA ASP A 153 -3.82 -3.98 11.19
C ASP A 153 -2.31 -4.29 11.29
N ALA A 154 -1.92 -5.55 11.15
CA ALA A 154 -0.51 -5.95 11.24
C ALA A 154 0.36 -5.36 10.12
N VAL A 155 -0.17 -5.31 8.89
CA VAL A 155 0.53 -4.68 7.74
C VAL A 155 0.59 -3.17 7.92
N GLY A 156 -0.51 -2.53 8.31
CA GLY A 156 -0.56 -1.09 8.57
C GLY A 156 0.42 -0.68 9.66
N GLU A 157 0.54 -1.47 10.72
CA GLU A 157 1.54 -1.29 11.78
C GLU A 157 2.95 -1.28 11.19
N ALA A 158 3.34 -2.37 10.51
CA ALA A 158 4.69 -2.50 9.97
C ALA A 158 5.01 -1.45 8.91
N VAL A 159 4.08 -1.12 8.02
CA VAL A 159 4.33 -0.14 6.96
C VAL A 159 4.45 1.26 7.56
N THR A 160 3.52 1.68 8.42
CA THR A 160 3.53 3.05 8.97
C THR A 160 4.75 3.36 9.84
N GLU A 161 5.43 2.35 10.42
CA GLU A 161 6.73 2.52 11.09
C GLU A 161 7.84 3.02 10.16
N HIS A 162 7.75 2.68 8.87
CA HIS A 162 8.80 2.93 7.89
C HIS A 162 8.38 3.92 6.79
N THR A 163 7.26 4.62 6.94
CA THR A 163 6.74 5.58 5.93
C THR A 163 6.57 7.00 6.49
N PRO A 164 7.65 7.75 6.72
CA PRO A 164 7.57 9.12 7.27
C PRO A 164 6.99 10.14 6.29
N MET A 165 6.91 9.81 5.00
CA MET A 165 6.40 10.65 3.92
C MET A 165 4.91 10.44 3.66
N LEU A 166 4.24 9.66 4.51
CA LEU A 166 2.86 9.31 4.30
C LEU A 166 1.94 10.51 4.54
N GLU A 167 1.13 10.77 3.52
CA GLU A 167 0.27 11.94 3.35
C GLU A 167 -1.20 11.54 3.46
N GLN A 168 -1.55 10.35 2.97
CA GLN A 168 -2.91 9.83 3.00
C GLN A 168 -2.97 8.39 3.47
N ILE A 169 -3.95 8.07 4.32
CA ILE A 169 -4.33 6.69 4.67
C ILE A 169 -5.80 6.47 4.31
N SER A 170 -6.12 5.30 3.75
CA SER A 170 -7.49 4.90 3.49
C SER A 170 -7.78 3.45 3.87
N GLY A 171 -8.96 3.16 4.42
CA GLY A 171 -9.27 1.81 4.91
C GLY A 171 -10.49 1.66 5.79
N GLN A 172 -10.88 0.41 6.05
CA GLN A 172 -11.66 0.07 7.24
C GLN A 172 -10.68 -0.16 8.40
N LEU A 173 -10.40 0.91 9.15
CA LEU A 173 -9.34 0.94 10.13
C LEU A 173 -9.88 0.90 11.54
N LEU A 174 -9.16 0.22 12.43
CA LEU A 174 -9.52 0.15 13.84
C LEU A 174 -9.04 1.43 14.54
N SER A 175 -9.87 2.02 15.42
CA SER A 175 -9.47 3.25 16.15
C SER A 175 -8.13 3.06 16.87
N HIS A 176 -8.00 2.00 17.65
CA HIS A 176 -6.79 1.71 18.41
C HIS A 176 -5.55 1.47 17.54
N ALA A 177 -5.72 1.14 16.25
CA ALA A 177 -4.62 1.08 15.29
C ALA A 177 -4.19 2.48 14.88
N LEU A 178 -5.15 3.33 14.48
CA LEU A 178 -4.88 4.72 14.13
C LEU A 178 -4.25 5.51 15.28
N VAL A 179 -4.68 5.29 16.52
CA VAL A 179 -4.06 5.92 17.70
C VAL A 179 -2.56 5.60 17.82
N ARG A 180 -2.14 4.38 17.46
CA ARG A 180 -0.72 3.98 17.43
C ARG A 180 0.03 4.55 16.22
N TRP A 181 -0.63 4.64 15.07
CA TRP A 181 0.01 5.02 13.81
C TRP A 181 0.18 6.53 13.68
N VAL A 182 -0.84 7.31 14.06
CA VAL A 182 -0.86 8.77 13.89
C VAL A 182 0.38 9.50 14.48
N PRO A 183 0.89 9.15 15.68
CA PRO A 183 2.07 9.82 16.25
C PRO A 183 3.34 9.77 15.40
N ARG A 184 3.46 8.80 14.50
CA ARG A 184 4.62 8.65 13.59
C ARG A 184 4.37 9.20 12.19
N LEU A 185 3.23 9.86 11.95
CA LEU A 185 2.80 10.34 10.63
C LEU A 185 2.59 11.87 10.61
N PRO A 186 3.66 12.66 10.79
CA PRO A 186 3.54 14.12 10.89
C PRO A 186 3.10 14.82 9.60
N ARG A 187 3.18 14.12 8.46
CA ARG A 187 2.78 14.62 7.14
C ARG A 187 1.37 14.20 6.71
N LEU A 188 0.67 13.45 7.56
CA LEU A 188 -0.68 13.02 7.26
C LEU A 188 -1.58 14.26 7.07
N HIS A 189 -2.13 14.40 5.87
CA HIS A 189 -3.06 15.47 5.52
C HIS A 189 -4.48 14.94 5.32
N SER A 190 -4.62 13.68 4.83
CA SER A 190 -5.90 13.08 4.47
C SER A 190 -6.14 11.72 5.13
N LEU A 191 -7.36 11.52 5.63
CA LEU A 191 -7.84 10.23 6.10
C LEU A 191 -9.16 9.87 5.41
N GLU A 192 -9.23 8.66 4.87
CA GLU A 192 -10.43 8.14 4.22
C GLU A 192 -10.91 6.88 4.93
N LEU A 193 -12.00 6.98 5.68
CA LEU A 193 -12.50 5.90 6.52
C LEU A 193 -13.78 5.29 5.95
N TRP A 194 -13.89 3.97 6.11
CA TRP A 194 -15.17 3.29 6.00
C TRP A 194 -15.99 3.50 7.26
N ASP A 195 -17.31 3.73 7.13
CA ASP A 195 -18.35 3.80 8.17
C ASP A 195 -18.14 4.76 9.36
N GLY A 196 -16.97 5.39 9.46
CA GLY A 196 -16.66 6.41 10.45
C GLY A 196 -16.48 5.91 11.89
N LYS A 197 -16.67 4.61 12.18
CA LYS A 197 -16.64 4.08 13.56
C LYS A 197 -15.35 4.36 14.31
N ALA A 198 -14.23 4.44 13.58
CA ALA A 198 -12.95 4.75 14.19
C ALA A 198 -12.91 6.15 14.86
N LEU A 199 -13.77 7.07 14.42
CA LEU A 199 -13.86 8.45 14.92
C LEU A 199 -14.75 8.59 16.17
N GLU A 200 -15.34 7.50 16.66
CA GLU A 200 -16.05 7.54 17.95
C GLU A 200 -15.07 7.69 19.14
N ASP A 201 -13.78 7.47 18.90
CA ASP A 201 -12.73 7.50 19.91
C ASP A 201 -12.09 8.89 20.05
N GLU A 202 -12.35 9.56 21.17
CA GLU A 202 -11.78 10.87 21.47
C GLU A 202 -10.24 10.85 21.56
N ILE A 203 -9.63 9.69 21.88
CA ILE A 203 -8.17 9.55 21.94
C ILE A 203 -7.58 9.71 20.53
N LEU A 204 -8.26 9.18 19.50
CA LEU A 204 -7.85 9.35 18.12
C LEU A 204 -7.87 10.84 17.73
N HIS A 205 -8.92 11.57 18.09
CA HIS A 205 -9.03 13.00 17.79
C HIS A 205 -7.89 13.81 18.43
N ALA A 206 -7.59 13.54 19.71
CA ALA A 206 -6.50 14.19 20.42
C ALA A 206 -5.14 13.86 19.76
N SER A 207 -4.94 12.60 19.36
CA SER A 207 -3.72 12.15 18.69
C SER A 207 -3.52 12.84 17.34
N ILE A 208 -4.55 12.91 16.48
CA ILE A 208 -4.46 13.59 15.18
C ILE A 208 -4.12 15.07 15.39
N ARG A 209 -4.82 15.74 16.30
CA ARG A 209 -4.59 17.17 16.59
C ARG A 209 -3.17 17.45 17.08
N ALA A 210 -2.60 16.54 17.87
CA ALA A 210 -1.27 16.73 18.44
C ALA A 210 -0.14 16.41 17.45
N ASN A 211 -0.35 15.44 16.55
CA ASN A 211 0.73 14.88 15.74
C ASN A 211 0.67 15.22 14.24
N CYS A 212 -0.49 15.63 13.71
CA CYS A 212 -0.70 15.88 12.28
C CYS A 212 -1.07 17.36 12.03
N PRO A 213 -0.10 18.29 12.03
CA PRO A 213 -0.36 19.73 11.89
C PRO A 213 -0.91 20.14 10.51
N HIS A 214 -0.76 19.28 9.50
CA HIS A 214 -1.24 19.51 8.14
C HIS A 214 -2.54 18.76 7.82
N PHE A 215 -3.19 18.15 8.81
CA PHE A 215 -4.44 17.42 8.62
C PHE A 215 -5.57 18.37 8.23
N ASP A 216 -6.10 18.22 7.02
CA ASP A 216 -7.11 19.11 6.45
C ASP A 216 -8.26 18.40 5.72
N ALA A 217 -8.12 17.10 5.45
CA ALA A 217 -9.10 16.31 4.72
C ALA A 217 -9.52 15.05 5.49
N LEU A 218 -10.83 14.89 5.66
CA LEU A 218 -11.44 13.68 6.19
C LEU A 218 -12.61 13.28 5.30
N SER A 219 -12.56 12.08 4.74
CA SER A 219 -13.68 11.50 3.99
C SER A 219 -14.21 10.27 4.71
N ILE A 220 -15.53 10.18 4.82
CA ILE A 220 -16.22 9.03 5.39
C ILE A 220 -17.13 8.45 4.31
N TYR A 221 -16.95 7.16 4.03
CA TYR A 221 -17.75 6.44 3.05
C TYR A 221 -18.82 5.63 3.77
N HIS A 222 -20.06 5.80 3.32
CA HIS A 222 -21.22 5.05 3.76
C HIS A 222 -22.00 4.58 2.52
N TRP A 223 -22.22 3.28 2.43
CA TRP A 223 -23.22 2.62 1.59
C TRP A 223 -24.65 2.82 2.07
#